data_AF-A0A354WAU1-F1
#
_entry.id   AF-A0A354WAU1-F1
#
_cell.length_a   1.000
_cell.length_b   1.000
_cell.length_c   1.000
_cell.angle_alpha   90.00
_cell.angle_beta   90.00
_cell.angle_gamma   90.00
#
_symmetry.space_group_name_H-M   'P 1'
#
loop_
_entity.id
_entity.type
_entity.pdbx_description
1 polymer ?
#
loop_
_entity_poly.entity_id
_entity_poly.type
_entity_poly.pdbx_seq_one_letter_code
_entity_poly.pdbx_strand_id
1 'polypeptide(L)'
;GNWGLQPVHHNRVGLLLDQAIEPELRLRHLQVADAARATLGLTLTDYVVTDAPLNVAIRTSKSGASWGTIGNPDSLLRAAERLIKDAKAEAIAVVARFPEPENSSVLAAYRHGQGVDPLAGAEAVISHLIVRTFQIPCAHAPALSPLAIDPELSPRSAAEELGYTFLPCVLAGLSRAPQFVTAPTSGTIWADQVDAIVVPATACGGAAVLSFGSTPTQIIAVGENQTRMQVTPELLGIKAIQVNSYLEALGILVAHKAGVDPNSLRPNILSLSELKYY
;
A
#
# COMPACT_ATOMS: atom_id res chain seq x y z
N GLY A 1 -10.23 9.16 4.86
CA GLY A 1 -11.54 9.77 5.18
C GLY A 1 -12.65 8.84 4.72
N ASN A 2 -13.90 9.30 4.68
CA ASN A 2 -14.97 8.61 3.95
C ASN A 2 -14.98 9.13 2.51
N TRP A 3 -14.35 8.41 1.60
CA TRP A 3 -14.14 8.83 0.22
C TRP A 3 -14.57 7.73 -0.74
N GLY A 4 -15.20 8.13 -1.85
CA GLY A 4 -15.32 7.30 -3.04
C GLY A 4 -14.05 7.34 -3.87
N LEU A 5 -13.81 6.27 -4.63
CA LEU A 5 -12.73 6.17 -5.59
C LEU A 5 -13.29 6.40 -7.00
N GLN A 6 -12.85 7.46 -7.66
CA GLN A 6 -13.18 7.79 -9.04
C GLN A 6 -12.09 7.27 -9.98
N PRO A 7 -12.35 6.25 -10.81
CA PRO A 7 -11.41 5.81 -11.83
C PRO A 7 -11.04 6.93 -12.78
N VAL A 8 -9.79 6.91 -13.26
CA VAL A 8 -9.24 7.85 -14.24
C VAL A 8 -8.56 7.10 -15.38
N HIS A 9 -8.51 7.70 -16.56
CA HIS A 9 -7.72 7.17 -17.68
C HIS A 9 -6.22 7.37 -17.47
N HIS A 10 -5.85 8.56 -16.99
CA HIS A 10 -4.49 8.90 -16.60
C HIS A 10 -4.50 10.02 -15.55
N ASN A 11 -3.41 10.14 -14.80
CA ASN A 11 -3.08 11.29 -13.96
C ASN A 11 -1.80 11.96 -14.47
N ARG A 12 -1.71 13.27 -14.30
CA ARG A 12 -0.45 14.03 -14.36
C ARG A 12 0.29 13.89 -13.03
N VAL A 13 1.38 13.13 -13.02
CA VAL A 13 2.14 12.83 -11.79
C VAL A 13 3.22 13.88 -11.55
N GLY A 14 3.17 14.57 -10.40
CA GLY A 14 4.23 15.46 -9.94
C GLY A 14 5.26 14.74 -9.08
N LEU A 15 6.54 15.09 -9.24
CA LEU A 15 7.65 14.47 -8.52
C LEU A 15 8.15 15.39 -7.40
N LEU A 16 8.08 14.94 -6.15
CA LEU A 16 8.58 15.65 -4.99
C LEU A 16 9.86 14.98 -4.51
N LEU A 17 10.98 15.70 -4.52
CA LEU A 17 12.28 15.18 -4.14
C LEU A 17 12.74 15.82 -2.83
N ASP A 18 13.14 15.01 -1.86
CA ASP A 18 13.74 15.50 -0.64
C ASP A 18 15.09 16.20 -0.92
N GLN A 19 15.28 17.36 -0.30
CA GLN A 19 16.50 18.16 -0.37
C GLN A 19 17.74 17.37 0.07
N ALA A 20 17.56 16.43 1.01
CA ALA A 20 18.64 15.60 1.55
C ALA A 20 19.19 14.56 0.55
N ILE A 21 18.49 14.31 -0.57
CA ILE A 21 18.95 13.35 -1.57
C ILE A 21 20.21 13.90 -2.24
N GLU A 22 21.27 13.10 -2.22
CA GLU A 22 22.57 13.40 -2.82
C GLU A 22 22.42 13.66 -4.33
N PRO A 23 23.24 14.55 -4.93
CA PRO A 23 23.08 14.94 -6.33
C PRO A 23 23.04 13.78 -7.34
N GLU A 24 23.91 12.78 -7.17
CA GLU A 24 23.95 11.61 -8.05
C GLU A 24 22.68 10.75 -7.88
N LEU A 25 22.29 10.48 -6.63
CA LEU A 25 21.09 9.69 -6.34
C LEU A 25 19.83 10.39 -6.86
N ARG A 26 19.77 11.72 -6.74
CA ARG A 26 18.69 12.55 -7.30
C ARG A 26 18.64 12.44 -8.82
N LEU A 27 19.79 12.51 -9.49
CA LEU A 27 19.87 12.37 -10.94
C LEU A 27 19.34 11.00 -11.40
N ARG A 28 19.65 9.92 -10.66
CA ARG A 28 19.11 8.58 -10.95
C ARG A 28 17.58 8.55 -10.88
N HIS A 29 16.97 9.18 -9.88
CA HIS A 29 15.51 9.27 -9.79
C HIS A 29 14.90 10.10 -10.92
N LEU A 30 15.55 11.19 -11.33
CA LEU A 30 15.12 11.98 -12.48
C LEU A 30 15.20 11.18 -13.79
N GLN A 31 16.29 10.44 -14.00
CA GLN A 31 16.45 9.56 -15.16
C GLN A 31 15.41 8.44 -15.18
N VAL A 32 15.00 7.91 -14.02
CA VAL A 32 13.91 6.93 -13.92
C VAL A 32 12.58 7.57 -14.31
N ALA A 33 12.31 8.80 -13.86
CA ALA A 33 11.12 9.53 -14.27
C ALA A 33 11.09 9.78 -15.79
N ASP A 34 12.21 10.20 -16.38
CA ASP A 34 12.34 10.37 -17.83
C ASP A 34 12.20 9.05 -18.60
N ALA A 35 12.79 7.96 -18.09
CA ALA A 35 12.64 6.63 -18.67
C ALA A 35 11.18 6.15 -18.63
N ALA A 36 10.46 6.39 -17.53
CA ALA A 36 9.04 6.04 -17.41
C ALA A 36 8.18 6.83 -18.41
N ARG A 37 8.49 8.11 -18.65
CA ARG A 37 7.85 8.89 -19.72
C ARG A 37 8.12 8.29 -21.10
N ALA A 38 9.39 7.98 -21.38
CA ALA A 38 9.82 7.50 -22.70
C ALA A 38 9.33 6.08 -23.03
N THR A 39 9.23 5.19 -22.03
CA THR A 39 9.00 3.76 -22.25
C THR A 39 7.58 3.30 -21.90
N LEU A 40 6.96 3.92 -20.89
CA LEU A 40 5.61 3.59 -20.44
C LEU A 40 4.57 4.64 -20.88
N GLY A 41 5.02 5.75 -21.47
CA GLY A 41 4.13 6.84 -21.92
C GLY A 41 3.47 7.59 -20.78
N LEU A 42 4.06 7.58 -19.57
CA LEU A 42 3.45 8.24 -18.41
C LEU A 42 3.47 9.76 -18.55
N THR A 43 2.39 10.40 -18.12
CA THR A 43 2.30 11.87 -18.08
C THR A 43 2.81 12.36 -16.73
N LEU A 44 3.99 12.97 -16.74
CA LEU A 44 4.58 13.62 -15.58
C LEU A 44 4.53 15.14 -15.76
N THR A 45 4.32 15.87 -14.67
CA THR A 45 4.51 17.33 -14.63
C THR A 45 6.00 17.66 -14.41
N ASP A 46 6.30 18.81 -13.83
CA ASP A 46 7.62 19.12 -13.28
C ASP A 46 7.84 18.47 -11.90
N TYR A 47 9.08 18.61 -11.41
CA TYR A 47 9.49 18.20 -10.07
C TYR A 47 9.73 19.40 -9.14
N VAL A 48 9.59 19.19 -7.83
CA VAL A 48 9.92 20.17 -6.79
C VAL A 48 10.88 19.52 -5.80
N VAL A 49 11.93 20.25 -5.41
CA VAL A 49 12.80 19.86 -4.29
C VAL A 49 12.28 20.54 -3.02
N THR A 50 12.23 19.81 -1.91
CA THR A 50 11.84 20.39 -0.61
C THR A 50 12.78 21.51 -0.19
N ASP A 51 12.28 22.49 0.57
CA ASP A 51 13.08 23.63 1.04
C ASP A 51 13.94 23.31 2.28
N ALA A 52 13.73 22.13 2.88
CA ALA A 52 14.53 21.56 3.96
C ALA A 52 14.59 20.03 3.84
N PRO A 53 15.60 19.36 4.44
CA PRO A 53 15.67 17.91 4.55
C PRO A 53 14.42 17.35 5.23
N LEU A 54 13.81 16.27 4.74
CA LEU A 54 12.66 15.68 5.43
C LEU A 54 13.04 15.02 6.76
N ASN A 55 14.31 14.62 6.93
CA ASN A 55 14.84 13.97 8.12
C ASN A 55 14.00 12.75 8.51
N VAL A 56 13.84 11.82 7.57
CA VAL A 56 13.09 10.57 7.81
C VAL A 56 13.82 9.73 8.86
N ALA A 57 13.08 9.22 9.83
CA ALA A 57 13.60 8.31 10.84
C ALA A 57 12.77 7.02 10.89
N ILE A 58 13.47 5.90 11.05
CA ILE A 58 12.89 4.55 11.09
C ILE A 58 13.02 3.99 12.51
N ARG A 59 11.99 3.29 12.96
CA ARG A 59 11.94 2.64 14.28
C ARG A 59 11.19 1.32 14.18
N THR A 60 11.47 0.41 15.12
CA THR A 60 10.75 -0.86 15.25
C THR A 60 10.06 -0.90 16.60
N SER A 61 8.79 -1.31 16.60
CA SER A 61 8.00 -1.48 17.81
C SER A 61 8.34 -2.79 18.54
N LYS A 62 7.90 -2.93 19.79
CA LYS A 62 8.07 -4.17 20.57
C LYS A 62 7.37 -5.38 19.96
N SER A 63 6.31 -5.17 19.15
CA SER A 63 5.63 -6.24 18.41
C SER A 63 6.35 -6.63 17.11
N GLY A 64 7.47 -5.96 16.78
CA GLY A 64 8.24 -6.23 15.56
C GLY A 64 7.72 -5.51 14.32
N ALA A 65 6.66 -4.69 14.43
CA ALA A 65 6.21 -3.84 13.33
C ALA A 65 7.13 -2.61 13.16
N SER A 66 7.42 -2.23 11.91
CA SER A 66 8.15 -1.01 11.58
C SER A 66 7.24 0.22 11.64
N TRP A 67 7.78 1.36 12.05
CA TRP A 67 7.13 2.68 12.04
C TRP A 67 8.19 3.77 11.78
N GLY A 68 7.76 4.98 11.45
CA GLY A 68 8.71 6.09 11.25
C GLY A 68 8.15 7.47 11.48
N THR A 69 9.03 8.46 11.36
CA THR A 69 8.72 9.88 11.55
C THR A 69 9.38 10.75 10.50
N ILE A 70 8.84 11.95 10.31
CA ILE A 70 9.39 12.99 9.44
C ILE A 70 9.74 14.17 10.33
N GLY A 71 10.98 14.68 10.24
CA GLY A 71 11.41 15.82 11.04
C GLY A 71 10.83 17.15 10.55
N ASN A 72 10.70 17.33 9.24
CA ASN A 72 10.22 18.58 8.62
C ASN A 72 8.94 18.37 7.78
N PRO A 73 7.79 17.99 8.39
CA PRO A 73 6.55 17.73 7.65
C PRO A 73 6.03 18.96 6.89
N ASP A 74 6.26 20.18 7.40
CA ASP A 74 5.80 21.40 6.71
C ASP A 74 6.52 21.62 5.37
N SER A 75 7.79 21.20 5.28
CA SER A 75 8.56 21.26 4.03
C SER A 75 7.97 20.34 2.96
N LEU A 76 7.57 19.13 3.37
CA LEU A 76 6.83 18.20 2.51
C LEU A 76 5.53 18.82 1.99
N LEU A 77 4.73 19.41 2.90
CA LEU A 77 3.42 19.99 2.56
C LEU A 77 3.56 21.19 1.62
N ARG A 78 4.51 22.09 1.86
CA ARG A 78 4.78 23.23 0.95
C ARG A 78 5.19 22.78 -0.45
N ALA A 79 6.06 21.76 -0.55
CA ALA A 79 6.48 21.22 -1.83
C ALA A 79 5.32 20.53 -2.58
N ALA A 80 4.48 19.77 -1.88
CA ALA A 80 3.29 19.18 -2.45
C ALA A 80 2.29 20.24 -2.94
N GLU A 81 2.07 21.29 -2.14
CA GLU A 81 1.19 22.40 -2.51
C GLU A 81 1.65 23.10 -3.80
N ARG A 82 2.97 23.30 -3.98
CA ARG A 82 3.54 23.85 -5.23
C ARG A 82 3.28 22.94 -6.44
N LEU A 83 3.47 21.63 -6.30
CA LEU A 83 3.16 20.69 -7.39
C LEU A 83 1.68 20.75 -7.80
N ILE A 84 0.77 20.88 -6.83
CA ILE A 84 -0.67 20.99 -7.08
C ILE A 84 -1.02 22.33 -7.73
N LYS A 85 -0.54 23.44 -7.17
CA LYS A 85 -0.94 24.79 -7.59
C LYS A 85 -0.24 25.25 -8.85
N ASP A 86 1.07 25.03 -8.95
CA ASP A 86 1.91 25.58 -10.01
C ASP A 86 1.98 24.59 -11.19
N ALA A 87 2.29 23.32 -10.91
CA ALA A 87 2.47 22.29 -11.94
C ALA A 87 1.17 21.54 -12.30
N LYS A 88 0.07 21.78 -11.57
CA LYS A 88 -1.24 21.12 -11.78
C LYS A 88 -1.16 19.59 -11.69
N ALA A 89 -0.34 19.08 -10.77
CA ALA A 89 -0.27 17.66 -10.49
C ALA A 89 -1.61 17.11 -10.01
N GLU A 90 -1.99 15.94 -10.51
CA GLU A 90 -3.19 15.17 -10.15
C GLU A 90 -2.87 13.97 -9.26
N ALA A 91 -1.59 13.62 -9.16
CA ALA A 91 -1.03 12.64 -8.24
C ALA A 91 0.41 13.03 -7.89
N ILE A 92 0.90 12.63 -6.71
CA ILE A 92 2.24 13.01 -6.24
C ILE A 92 3.07 11.76 -5.92
N ALA A 93 4.21 11.64 -6.58
CA ALA A 93 5.27 10.70 -6.22
C ALA A 93 6.27 11.41 -5.32
N VAL A 94 6.44 10.92 -4.09
CA VAL A 94 7.45 11.45 -3.16
C VAL A 94 8.67 10.55 -3.16
N VAL A 95 9.84 11.11 -3.42
CA VAL A 95 11.13 10.47 -3.16
C VAL A 95 11.74 11.14 -1.94
N ALA A 96 11.87 10.40 -0.84
CA ALA A 96 12.47 10.91 0.38
C ALA A 96 13.81 10.22 0.66
N ARG A 97 14.77 10.93 1.27
CA ARG A 97 16.03 10.31 1.69
C ARG A 97 15.80 9.52 2.98
N PHE A 98 16.01 8.21 2.92
CA PHE A 98 15.88 7.34 4.09
C PHE A 98 17.25 7.12 4.74
N PRO A 99 17.33 6.89 6.06
CA PRO A 99 18.58 6.49 6.67
C PRO A 99 19.02 5.14 6.09
N GLU A 100 20.31 4.96 5.85
CA GLU A 100 20.84 3.70 5.34
C GLU A 100 20.57 2.58 6.36
N PRO A 101 19.98 1.45 5.95
CA PRO A 101 19.86 0.28 6.81
C PRO A 101 21.25 -0.35 6.92
N GLU A 102 22.11 0.18 7.79
CA GLU A 102 23.45 -0.38 8.06
C GLU A 102 23.35 -1.88 8.33
N ASN A 103 24.06 -2.72 7.54
CA ASN A 103 24.30 -4.16 7.68
C ASN A 103 23.55 -4.87 8.82
N SER A 104 22.22 -4.80 8.78
CA SER A 104 21.38 -5.23 9.88
C SER A 104 20.83 -6.60 9.58
N SER A 105 20.74 -7.43 10.60
CA SER A 105 20.02 -8.70 10.52
C SER A 105 18.57 -8.53 10.05
N VAL A 106 17.98 -7.35 10.27
CA VAL A 106 16.63 -7.00 9.82
C VAL A 106 16.57 -6.86 8.29
N LEU A 107 17.47 -6.09 7.68
CA LEU A 107 17.54 -5.94 6.23
C LEU A 107 17.83 -7.28 5.54
N ALA A 108 18.78 -8.05 6.08
CA ALA A 108 19.10 -9.38 5.55
C ALA A 108 17.87 -10.30 5.61
N ALA A 109 17.21 -10.40 6.77
CA ALA A 109 16.01 -11.21 6.90
C ALA A 109 14.91 -10.78 5.92
N TYR A 110 14.70 -9.48 5.72
CA TYR A 110 13.74 -8.96 4.74
C TYR A 110 14.09 -9.39 3.31
N ARG A 111 15.34 -9.20 2.89
CA ARG A 111 15.85 -9.57 1.55
C ARG A 111 15.77 -11.08 1.28
N HIS A 112 15.91 -11.92 2.30
CA HIS A 112 15.68 -13.37 2.19
C HIS A 112 14.21 -13.79 2.42
N GLY A 113 13.27 -12.85 2.48
CA GLY A 113 11.83 -13.12 2.56
C GLY A 113 11.35 -13.63 3.92
N GLN A 114 12.15 -13.46 4.97
CA GLN A 114 11.90 -13.92 6.35
C GLN A 114 11.64 -12.76 7.33
N GLY A 115 11.88 -11.52 6.90
CA GLY A 115 11.82 -10.32 7.71
C GLY A 115 10.65 -9.39 7.37
N VAL A 116 10.46 -8.40 8.23
CA VAL A 116 9.54 -7.28 8.00
C VAL A 116 10.27 -6.21 7.20
N ASP A 117 9.56 -5.53 6.31
CA ASP A 117 10.08 -4.34 5.62
C ASP A 117 10.41 -3.24 6.65
N PRO A 118 11.69 -2.85 6.81
CA PRO A 118 12.08 -1.82 7.76
C PRO A 118 11.57 -0.43 7.37
N LEU A 119 11.29 -0.17 6.09
CA LEU A 119 10.99 1.17 5.55
C LEU A 119 9.48 1.47 5.57
N ALA A 120 8.65 0.45 5.37
CA ALA A 120 7.20 0.54 5.18
C ALA A 120 6.49 1.49 6.15
N GLY A 121 6.88 1.49 7.41
CA GLY A 121 6.28 2.34 8.43
C GLY A 121 6.49 3.83 8.21
N ALA A 122 7.70 4.27 7.82
CA ALA A 122 8.00 5.69 7.60
C ALA A 122 7.40 6.18 6.27
N GLU A 123 7.47 5.32 5.26
CA GLU A 123 6.84 5.46 3.95
C GLU A 123 5.32 5.72 4.03
N ALA A 124 4.61 4.92 4.83
CA ALA A 124 3.19 5.09 5.08
C ALA A 124 2.88 6.49 5.65
N VAL A 125 3.71 7.01 6.55
CA VAL A 125 3.51 8.35 7.16
C VAL A 125 3.61 9.46 6.11
N ILE A 126 4.58 9.40 5.20
CA ILE A 126 4.81 10.41 4.15
C ILE A 126 3.59 10.54 3.23
N SER A 127 3.20 9.42 2.61
CA SER A 127 2.08 9.41 1.66
C SER A 127 0.76 9.71 2.34
N HIS A 128 0.53 9.18 3.54
CA HIS A 128 -0.68 9.45 4.32
C HIS A 128 -0.83 10.93 4.66
N LEU A 129 0.25 11.63 5.03
CA LEU A 129 0.20 13.04 5.37
C LEU A 129 -0.26 13.90 4.17
N ILE A 130 0.27 13.64 2.97
CA ILE A 130 -0.16 14.34 1.74
C ILE A 130 -1.62 14.00 1.40
N VAL A 131 -1.98 12.71 1.38
CA VAL A 131 -3.35 12.26 1.06
C VAL A 131 -4.36 12.87 2.03
N ARG A 132 -4.06 12.86 3.33
CA ARG A 132 -4.92 13.44 4.36
C ARG A 132 -5.10 14.94 4.19
N THR A 133 -4.04 15.66 3.81
CA THR A 133 -4.04 17.12 3.75
C THR A 133 -4.65 17.65 2.45
N PHE A 134 -4.27 17.08 1.32
CA PHE A 134 -4.62 17.59 -0.02
C PHE A 134 -5.66 16.76 -0.76
N GLN A 135 -6.02 15.57 -0.25
CA GLN A 135 -6.98 14.67 -0.88
C GLN A 135 -6.61 14.33 -2.33
N ILE A 136 -5.31 14.17 -2.57
CA ILE A 136 -4.74 13.80 -3.86
C ILE A 136 -4.03 12.45 -3.74
N PRO A 137 -4.09 11.56 -4.75
CA PRO A 137 -3.34 10.32 -4.74
C PRO A 137 -1.84 10.57 -4.53
N CYS A 138 -1.26 9.86 -3.58
CA CYS A 138 0.17 9.95 -3.29
C CYS A 138 0.74 8.57 -3.00
N ALA A 139 1.95 8.33 -3.51
CA ALA A 139 2.78 7.21 -3.15
C ALA A 139 4.23 7.68 -2.98
N HIS A 140 5.05 6.84 -2.38
CA HIS A 140 6.42 7.16 -1.98
C HIS A 140 7.40 6.16 -2.59
N ALA A 141 8.65 6.59 -2.74
CA ALA A 141 9.80 5.75 -2.99
C ALA A 141 10.92 6.17 -2.04
N PRO A 142 11.66 5.24 -1.43
CA PRO A 142 12.82 5.58 -0.61
C PRO A 142 14.03 5.81 -1.52
N ALA A 143 14.69 6.95 -1.36
CA ALA A 143 16.03 7.15 -1.88
C ALA A 143 17.03 6.49 -0.92
N LEU A 144 17.62 5.40 -1.39
CA LEU A 144 18.64 4.61 -0.70
C LEU A 144 19.87 4.43 -1.60
N SER A 145 21.02 4.17 -0.99
CA SER A 145 22.18 3.73 -1.73
C SER A 145 21.93 2.33 -2.30
N PRO A 146 22.38 2.03 -3.53
CA PRO A 146 22.26 0.69 -4.08
C PRO A 146 23.06 -0.30 -3.22
N LEU A 147 22.45 -1.44 -2.93
CA LEU A 147 23.10 -2.53 -2.22
C LEU A 147 23.95 -3.37 -3.17
N ALA A 148 24.90 -4.11 -2.62
CA ALA A 148 25.62 -5.12 -3.39
C ALA A 148 24.66 -6.24 -3.82
N ILE A 149 24.93 -6.84 -4.99
CA ILE A 149 24.16 -7.97 -5.51
C ILE A 149 24.23 -9.12 -4.51
N ASP A 150 23.07 -9.70 -4.21
CA ASP A 150 22.92 -10.86 -3.32
C ASP A 150 22.51 -12.09 -4.13
N PRO A 151 23.39 -13.10 -4.27
CA PRO A 151 23.07 -14.34 -5.00
C PRO A 151 21.97 -15.19 -4.37
N GLU A 152 21.70 -15.00 -3.07
CA GLU A 152 20.72 -15.78 -2.30
C GLU A 152 19.43 -14.98 -2.04
N LEU A 153 19.23 -13.89 -2.79
CA LEU A 153 18.06 -13.02 -2.66
C LEU A 153 16.77 -13.80 -2.86
N SER A 154 15.77 -13.52 -2.01
CA SER A 154 14.45 -14.09 -2.18
C SER A 154 13.82 -13.62 -3.50
N PRO A 155 13.13 -14.50 -4.26
CA PRO A 155 12.31 -14.09 -5.39
C PRO A 155 11.27 -13.02 -5.03
N ARG A 156 10.84 -12.94 -3.76
CA ARG A 156 9.91 -11.93 -3.25
C ARG A 156 10.52 -10.52 -3.21
N SER A 157 11.83 -10.42 -3.04
CA SER A 157 12.57 -9.15 -2.96
C SER A 157 13.33 -8.84 -4.26
N ALA A 158 13.42 -9.80 -5.18
CA ALA A 158 14.16 -9.65 -6.45
C ALA A 158 13.67 -8.47 -7.32
N ALA A 159 12.40 -8.08 -7.22
CA ALA A 159 11.88 -6.92 -7.95
C ALA A 159 12.58 -5.60 -7.55
N GLU A 160 13.09 -5.50 -6.32
CA GLU A 160 13.81 -4.32 -5.83
C GLU A 160 15.19 -4.17 -6.48
N GLU A 161 15.81 -5.27 -6.92
CA GLU A 161 17.09 -5.26 -7.65
C GLU A 161 16.95 -4.82 -9.11
N LEU A 162 15.75 -4.96 -9.71
CA LEU A 162 15.51 -4.56 -11.09
C LEU A 162 15.50 -3.02 -11.26
N GLY A 163 15.34 -2.29 -10.16
CA GLY A 163 15.36 -0.83 -10.14
C GLY A 163 15.53 -0.28 -8.73
N TYR A 164 16.78 -0.02 -8.33
CA TYR A 164 17.22 0.44 -7.01
C TYR A 164 16.66 1.81 -6.54
N THR A 165 15.76 2.42 -7.30
CA THR A 165 15.06 3.66 -6.91
C THR A 165 13.64 3.43 -6.44
N PHE A 166 13.08 2.22 -6.63
CA PHE A 166 11.68 1.86 -6.31
C PHE A 166 10.60 2.71 -7.01
N LEU A 167 11.00 3.76 -7.72
CA LEU A 167 10.16 4.77 -8.35
C LEU A 167 9.35 4.28 -9.57
N PRO A 168 9.78 3.29 -10.39
CA PRO A 168 9.02 2.89 -11.58
C PRO A 168 7.60 2.40 -11.26
N CYS A 169 7.44 1.55 -10.25
CA CYS A 169 6.12 1.01 -9.87
C CYS A 169 5.23 2.09 -9.24
N VAL A 170 5.82 3.04 -8.51
CA VAL A 170 5.15 4.21 -7.93
C VAL A 170 4.56 5.08 -9.03
N LEU A 171 5.36 5.44 -10.04
CA LEU A 171 4.90 6.25 -11.17
C LEU A 171 3.83 5.51 -11.99
N ALA A 172 4.05 4.23 -12.29
CA ALA A 172 3.10 3.41 -13.04
C ALA A 172 1.75 3.25 -12.31
N GLY A 173 1.78 3.06 -10.98
CA GLY A 173 0.58 3.00 -10.15
C GLY A 173 -0.14 4.34 -10.08
N LEU A 174 0.58 5.42 -9.74
CA LEU A 174 -0.01 6.76 -9.63
C LEU A 174 -0.57 7.27 -10.95
N SER A 175 -0.01 6.88 -12.09
CA SER A 175 -0.53 7.26 -13.40
C SER A 175 -1.99 6.86 -13.62
N ARG A 176 -2.50 5.85 -12.90
CA ARG A 176 -3.88 5.36 -13.00
C ARG A 176 -4.59 5.28 -11.64
N ALA A 177 -3.99 5.84 -10.60
CA ALA A 177 -4.59 5.85 -9.27
C ALA A 177 -5.93 6.61 -9.30
N PRO A 178 -7.00 6.06 -8.72
CA PRO A 178 -8.29 6.74 -8.71
C PRO A 178 -8.22 8.03 -7.90
N GLN A 179 -9.01 9.03 -8.30
CA GLN A 179 -9.16 10.26 -7.54
C GLN A 179 -10.12 10.06 -6.37
N PHE A 180 -9.94 10.84 -5.30
CA PHE A 180 -10.81 10.79 -4.14
C PHE A 180 -12.00 11.73 -4.33
N VAL A 181 -13.21 11.25 -4.09
CA VAL A 181 -14.43 12.05 -4.17
C VAL A 181 -15.24 11.96 -2.88
N THR A 182 -16.00 13.02 -2.56
CA THR A 182 -16.83 13.09 -1.35
C THR A 182 -18.32 12.86 -1.62
N ALA A 183 -18.71 12.77 -2.89
CA ALA A 183 -20.09 12.51 -3.31
C ALA A 183 -20.11 11.39 -4.36
N PRO A 184 -21.09 10.47 -4.29
CA PRO A 184 -21.23 9.42 -5.30
C PRO A 184 -21.50 10.02 -6.68
N THR A 185 -20.75 9.55 -7.67
CA THR A 185 -21.02 9.82 -9.09
C THR A 185 -20.93 8.51 -9.87
N SER A 186 -21.35 8.54 -11.14
CA SER A 186 -21.36 7.35 -11.99
C SER A 186 -19.97 6.72 -12.09
N GLY A 187 -19.87 5.44 -11.74
CA GLY A 187 -18.62 4.67 -11.80
C GLY A 187 -17.70 4.83 -10.59
N THR A 188 -18.11 5.57 -9.55
CA THR A 188 -17.34 5.65 -8.29
C THR A 188 -17.52 4.40 -7.45
N ILE A 189 -16.43 3.91 -6.88
CA ILE A 189 -16.42 2.77 -5.95
C ILE A 189 -16.49 3.31 -4.53
N TRP A 190 -17.44 2.81 -3.76
CA TRP A 190 -17.67 3.15 -2.35
C TRP A 190 -17.56 1.91 -1.48
N ALA A 191 -17.42 2.10 -0.17
CA ALA A 191 -17.26 1.00 0.78
C ALA A 191 -18.45 0.02 0.74
N ASP A 192 -19.67 0.51 0.53
CA ASP A 192 -20.88 -0.31 0.41
C ASP A 192 -20.94 -1.16 -0.88
N GLN A 193 -20.02 -0.93 -1.83
CA GLN A 193 -19.84 -1.75 -3.02
C GLN A 193 -18.75 -2.82 -2.87
N VAL A 194 -18.14 -2.95 -1.68
CA VAL A 194 -17.13 -3.97 -1.41
C VAL A 194 -17.79 -5.22 -0.85
N ASP A 195 -17.94 -6.25 -1.69
CA ASP A 195 -18.57 -7.51 -1.30
C ASP A 195 -17.69 -8.37 -0.37
N ALA A 196 -16.35 -8.34 -0.57
CA ALA A 196 -15.43 -9.16 0.19
C ALA A 196 -14.04 -8.55 0.32
N ILE A 197 -13.33 -8.89 1.40
CA ILE A 197 -11.90 -8.60 1.60
C ILE A 197 -11.16 -9.90 1.95
N VAL A 198 -9.95 -10.06 1.42
CA VAL A 198 -9.06 -11.20 1.72
C VAL A 198 -7.86 -10.68 2.51
N VAL A 199 -7.62 -11.25 3.68
CA VAL A 199 -6.54 -10.82 4.58
C VAL A 199 -5.79 -12.01 5.18
N PRO A 200 -4.49 -11.86 5.51
CA PRO A 200 -3.81 -12.83 6.35
C PRO A 200 -4.54 -12.98 7.68
N ALA A 201 -4.75 -14.22 8.16
CA ALA A 201 -5.52 -14.49 9.38
C ALA A 201 -4.94 -13.82 10.63
N THR A 202 -3.66 -13.44 10.61
CA THR A 202 -2.96 -12.77 11.72
C THR A 202 -2.79 -11.26 11.53
N ALA A 203 -3.44 -10.65 10.52
CA ALA A 203 -3.32 -9.22 10.19
C ALA A 203 -4.67 -8.47 10.17
N CYS A 204 -5.63 -8.88 11.01
CA CYS A 204 -6.99 -8.33 10.99
C CYS A 204 -7.14 -6.97 11.69
N GLY A 205 -6.07 -6.41 12.27
CA GLY A 205 -6.09 -5.10 12.94
C GLY A 205 -6.03 -3.88 12.01
N GLY A 206 -6.00 -4.09 10.68
CA GLY A 206 -5.96 -3.00 9.71
C GLY A 206 -7.28 -2.21 9.66
N ALA A 207 -7.18 -0.89 9.40
CA ALA A 207 -8.35 0.00 9.37
C ALA A 207 -9.45 -0.46 8.41
N ALA A 208 -9.09 -1.08 7.28
CA ALA A 208 -10.05 -1.64 6.33
C ALA A 208 -10.86 -2.79 6.97
N VAL A 209 -10.19 -3.76 7.59
CA VAL A 209 -10.84 -4.92 8.24
C VAL A 209 -11.74 -4.47 9.38
N LEU A 210 -11.26 -3.53 10.21
CA LEU A 210 -12.05 -2.96 11.31
C LEU A 210 -13.30 -2.23 10.80
N SER A 211 -13.18 -1.48 9.70
CA SER A 211 -14.31 -0.75 9.12
C SER A 211 -15.35 -1.71 8.52
N PHE A 212 -14.90 -2.74 7.80
CA PHE A 212 -15.78 -3.72 7.17
C PHE A 212 -16.35 -4.77 8.14
N GLY A 213 -15.71 -5.00 9.28
CA GLY A 213 -16.15 -6.01 10.26
C GLY A 213 -17.54 -5.79 10.86
N SER A 214 -18.10 -4.58 10.69
CA SER A 214 -19.47 -4.22 11.09
C SER A 214 -20.46 -4.12 9.92
N THR A 215 -20.04 -4.51 8.72
CA THR A 215 -20.83 -4.42 7.47
C THR A 215 -21.14 -5.82 6.92
N PRO A 216 -22.02 -5.94 5.90
CA PRO A 216 -22.26 -7.21 5.22
C PRO A 216 -21.06 -7.77 4.43
N THR A 217 -19.97 -7.01 4.26
CA THR A 217 -18.77 -7.43 3.55
C THR A 217 -18.18 -8.71 4.13
N GLN A 218 -17.92 -9.70 3.27
CA GLN A 218 -17.32 -10.96 3.69
C GLN A 218 -15.82 -10.79 3.97
N ILE A 219 -15.40 -11.15 5.18
CA ILE A 219 -13.99 -11.16 5.56
C ILE A 219 -13.48 -12.58 5.40
N ILE A 220 -12.49 -12.79 4.53
CA ILE A 220 -11.86 -14.09 4.29
C ILE A 220 -10.45 -14.04 4.87
N ALA A 221 -10.20 -14.86 5.89
CA ALA A 221 -8.95 -14.91 6.63
C ALA A 221 -8.12 -16.12 6.19
N VAL A 222 -6.92 -15.87 5.68
CA VAL A 222 -6.03 -16.90 5.10
C VAL A 222 -4.98 -17.34 6.11
N GLY A 223 -4.99 -18.62 6.49
CA GLY A 223 -4.17 -19.19 7.56
C GLY A 223 -2.69 -19.41 7.22
N GLU A 224 -2.37 -19.74 5.97
CA GLU A 224 -0.98 -20.04 5.56
C GLU A 224 -0.07 -18.80 5.55
N ASN A 225 -0.64 -17.59 5.39
CA ASN A 225 0.12 -16.36 5.44
C ASN A 225 0.19 -15.80 6.87
N GLN A 226 1.28 -16.11 7.55
CA GLN A 226 1.55 -15.67 8.91
C GLN A 226 2.28 -14.33 8.92
N THR A 227 1.88 -13.44 9.83
CA THR A 227 2.42 -12.08 9.94
C THR A 227 2.93 -11.80 11.35
N ARG A 228 3.78 -10.79 11.54
CA ARG A 228 4.26 -10.39 12.88
C ARG A 228 3.18 -9.77 13.77
N MET A 229 2.08 -9.27 13.19
CA MET A 229 1.05 -8.54 13.92
C MET A 229 0.28 -9.42 14.91
N GLN A 230 0.02 -10.69 14.57
CA GLN A 230 -0.67 -11.66 15.42
C GLN A 230 -2.05 -11.18 15.91
N VAL A 231 -2.75 -10.40 15.08
CA VAL A 231 -4.12 -9.92 15.35
C VAL A 231 -5.11 -10.75 14.52
N THR A 232 -5.85 -11.64 15.18
CA THR A 232 -6.84 -12.51 14.53
C THR A 232 -8.25 -11.92 14.54
N PRO A 233 -9.18 -12.40 13.69
CA PRO A 233 -10.57 -11.97 13.71
C PRO A 233 -11.24 -12.18 15.07
N GLU A 234 -10.94 -13.28 15.75
CA GLU A 234 -11.54 -13.68 17.02
C GLU A 234 -11.18 -12.70 18.15
N LEU A 235 -9.94 -12.20 18.18
CA LEU A 235 -9.50 -11.18 19.13
C LEU A 235 -10.26 -9.86 18.98
N LEU A 236 -10.81 -9.60 17.80
CA LEU A 236 -11.54 -8.38 17.46
C LEU A 236 -13.06 -8.58 17.45
N GLY A 237 -13.55 -9.80 17.68
CA GLY A 237 -14.98 -10.13 17.57
C GLY A 237 -15.51 -10.03 16.13
N ILE A 238 -14.62 -10.13 15.13
CA ILE A 238 -14.97 -10.02 13.71
C ILE A 238 -15.31 -11.39 13.15
N LYS A 239 -16.48 -11.51 12.51
CA LYS A 239 -16.86 -12.72 11.79
C LYS A 239 -16.07 -12.83 10.49
N ALA A 240 -15.26 -13.88 10.37
CA ALA A 240 -14.49 -14.16 9.16
C ALA A 240 -14.67 -15.63 8.71
N ILE A 241 -14.61 -15.85 7.40
CA ILE A 241 -14.47 -17.17 6.79
C ILE A 241 -12.99 -17.53 6.82
N GLN A 242 -12.62 -18.49 7.66
CA GLN A 242 -11.25 -18.99 7.73
C GLN A 242 -11.00 -20.00 6.61
N VAL A 243 -9.90 -19.81 5.89
CA VAL A 243 -9.39 -20.73 4.85
C VAL A 243 -7.91 -20.96 5.07
N ASN A 244 -7.39 -22.10 4.60
CA ASN A 244 -5.96 -22.39 4.76
C ASN A 244 -5.13 -21.58 3.77
N SER A 245 -5.57 -21.50 2.51
CA SER A 245 -4.76 -20.96 1.43
C SER A 245 -5.43 -19.85 0.62
N TYR A 246 -4.63 -19.08 -0.11
CA TYR A 246 -5.16 -18.11 -1.07
C TYR A 246 -5.96 -18.78 -2.19
N LEU A 247 -5.62 -20.01 -2.56
CA LEU A 247 -6.39 -20.78 -3.54
C LEU A 247 -7.79 -21.12 -3.02
N GLU A 248 -7.91 -21.48 -1.74
CA GLU A 248 -9.21 -21.66 -1.10
C GLU A 248 -9.99 -20.34 -1.00
N ALA A 249 -9.31 -19.23 -0.69
CA ALA A 249 -9.94 -17.90 -0.69
C ALA A 249 -10.57 -17.56 -2.05
N LEU A 250 -9.89 -17.90 -3.17
CA LEU A 250 -10.46 -17.76 -4.51
C LEU A 250 -11.74 -18.59 -4.69
N GLY A 251 -11.77 -19.82 -4.15
CA GLY A 251 -12.98 -20.65 -4.16
C GLY A 251 -14.16 -19.99 -3.44
N ILE A 252 -13.91 -19.38 -2.28
CA ILE A 252 -14.94 -18.61 -1.55
C ILE A 252 -15.43 -17.42 -2.37
N LEU A 253 -14.51 -16.65 -2.98
CA LEU A 253 -14.88 -15.50 -3.81
C LEU A 253 -15.70 -15.91 -5.03
N VAL A 254 -15.36 -17.02 -5.69
CA VAL A 254 -16.11 -17.55 -6.84
C VAL A 254 -17.50 -18.00 -6.43
N ALA A 255 -17.62 -18.75 -5.33
CA ALA A 255 -18.92 -19.18 -4.80
C ALA A 255 -19.79 -17.97 -4.43
N HIS A 256 -19.21 -16.98 -3.74
CA HIS A 256 -19.92 -15.76 -3.35
C HIS A 256 -20.42 -14.99 -4.58
N LYS A 257 -19.56 -14.77 -5.58
CA LYS A 257 -19.93 -14.10 -6.84
C LYS A 257 -21.02 -14.85 -7.61
N ALA A 258 -21.07 -16.18 -7.51
CA ALA A 258 -22.09 -17.02 -8.14
C ALA A 258 -23.40 -17.12 -7.33
N GLY A 259 -23.48 -16.54 -6.13
CA GLY A 259 -24.63 -16.70 -5.24
C GLY A 259 -24.75 -18.10 -4.63
N VAL A 260 -23.64 -18.84 -4.55
CA VAL A 260 -23.59 -20.20 -3.98
C VAL A 260 -23.09 -20.12 -2.54
N ASP A 261 -23.80 -20.78 -1.60
CA ASP A 261 -23.30 -20.94 -0.24
C ASP A 261 -22.08 -21.89 -0.23
N PRO A 262 -20.88 -21.43 0.17
CA PRO A 262 -19.70 -22.29 0.21
C PRO A 262 -19.89 -23.56 1.07
N ASN A 263 -20.79 -23.54 2.06
CA ASN A 263 -21.07 -24.72 2.88
C ASN A 263 -21.80 -25.82 2.11
N SER A 264 -22.51 -25.51 1.02
CA SER A 264 -23.15 -26.52 0.17
C SER A 264 -22.15 -27.30 -0.69
N LEU A 265 -20.89 -26.88 -0.75
CA LEU A 265 -19.82 -27.58 -1.44
C LEU A 265 -19.07 -28.57 -0.52
N ARG A 266 -19.46 -28.64 0.75
CA ARG A 266 -18.90 -29.61 1.71
C ARG A 266 -19.48 -31.00 1.46
N PRO A 267 -18.72 -32.07 1.73
CA PRO A 267 -19.20 -33.44 1.51
C PRO A 267 -20.42 -33.80 2.38
N ASN A 268 -20.58 -33.14 3.53
CA ASN A 268 -21.71 -33.31 4.43
C ASN A 268 -22.51 -32.01 4.50
N ILE A 269 -23.79 -32.09 4.14
CA ILE A 269 -24.74 -30.97 4.18
C ILE A 269 -25.90 -31.39 5.08
N LEU A 270 -26.32 -30.52 5.99
CA LEU A 270 -27.45 -30.80 6.88
C LEU A 270 -28.77 -30.74 6.11
N SER A 271 -29.65 -31.72 6.33
CA SER A 271 -31.02 -31.68 5.82
C SER A 271 -31.81 -30.52 6.45
N LEU A 272 -32.75 -29.96 5.69
CA LEU A 272 -33.69 -28.98 6.20
C LEU A 272 -34.48 -29.56 7.38
N SER A 273 -34.67 -28.75 8.43
CA SER A 273 -35.49 -29.10 9.59
C SER A 273 -36.76 -28.26 9.60
N GLU A 274 -37.88 -28.86 10.00
CA GLU A 274 -39.15 -28.14 10.18
C GLU A 274 -39.00 -27.10 11.31
N LEU A 275 -39.33 -25.84 11.01
CA LEU A 275 -39.47 -24.79 12.03
C LEU A 275 -40.76 -25.03 12.79
N LYS A 276 -40.65 -25.55 14.01
CA LYS A 276 -41.80 -25.74 14.89
C LYS A 276 -42.26 -24.40 15.44
N TYR A 277 -43.56 -24.12 15.35
CA TYR A 277 -44.18 -23.03 16.09
C TYR A 277 -44.21 -23.38 17.58
N TYR A 278 -43.76 -22.45 18.43
CA TYR A 278 -43.96 -22.49 19.88
C TYR A 278 -45.29 -21.84 20.23
#